data_AF-A0A368W908-F1
#
_entry.id   AF-A0A368W908-F1
#
_cell.length_a   1.000
_cell.length_b   1.000
_cell.length_c   1.000
_cell.angle_alpha   90.00
_cell.angle_beta   90.00
_cell.angle_gamma   90.00
#
_symmetry.space_group_name_H-M   'P 1'
#
loop_
_entity.id
_entity.type
_entity.pdbx_description
1 polymer ?
#
loop_
_entity_poly.entity_id
_entity_poly.type
_entity_poly.pdbx_seq_one_letter_code
_entity_poly.pdbx_strand_id
1 'polypeptide(L)'
;MEFKVGNYYLAKEYKDCGYSFPSGKYKLKAINDAFPNKPIINDDELIVAKEIWLEGVMETDQFDTDRKGNWYFWEFPENTEGIEYMWIPESVVEEVFMPINN
;
A
#
# COMPACT_ATOMS: atom_id res chain seq x y z
N MET A 1 12.52 1.50 6.89
CA MET A 1 12.21 2.83 7.48
C MET A 1 11.00 2.66 8.40
N GLU A 2 10.85 3.38 9.52
CA GLU A 2 9.70 3.15 10.41
C GLU A 2 8.47 3.99 9.98
N PHE A 3 7.45 3.32 9.45
CA PHE A 3 6.17 3.91 9.11
C PHE A 3 5.24 3.98 10.34
N LYS A 4 4.50 5.09 10.49
CA LYS A 4 3.70 5.38 11.68
C LYS A 4 2.26 5.71 11.30
N VAL A 5 1.32 4.99 11.90
CA VAL A 5 -0.11 5.24 11.74
C VAL A 5 -0.44 6.69 12.15
N GLY A 6 -1.24 7.36 11.34
CA GLY A 6 -1.64 8.75 11.52
C GLY A 6 -0.75 9.76 10.78
N ASN A 7 0.46 9.36 10.36
CA ASN A 7 1.37 10.24 9.62
C ASN A 7 1.03 10.32 8.13
N TYR A 8 1.57 11.36 7.50
CA TYR A 8 1.44 11.62 6.07
C TYR A 8 2.76 11.38 5.34
N TYR A 9 2.65 10.85 4.12
CA TYR A 9 3.76 10.44 3.27
C TYR A 9 3.52 10.90 1.83
N LEU A 10 4.59 10.96 1.06
CA LEU A 10 4.54 11.18 -0.39
C LEU A 10 4.94 9.89 -1.09
N ALA A 11 4.32 9.62 -2.23
CA ALA A 11 4.81 8.62 -3.16
C ALA A 11 5.92 9.22 -4.02
N LYS A 12 6.98 8.44 -4.30
CA LYS A 12 7.96 8.75 -5.33
C LYS A 12 7.28 8.87 -6.70
N GLU A 13 7.88 9.60 -7.63
CA GLU A 13 7.40 9.66 -9.01
C GLU A 13 7.62 8.32 -9.73
N TYR A 14 6.77 8.03 -10.73
CA TYR A 14 6.85 6.79 -11.52
C TYR A 14 8.26 6.47 -12.04
N LYS A 15 9.00 7.49 -12.47
CA LYS A 15 10.37 7.32 -13.00
C LYS A 15 11.37 6.79 -11.96
N ASP A 16 11.07 6.98 -10.67
CA ASP A 16 11.97 6.67 -9.56
C ASP A 16 11.64 5.34 -8.88
N CYS A 17 10.38 4.88 -8.94
CA CYS A 17 9.93 3.66 -8.27
C CYS A 17 9.22 2.64 -9.18
N GLY A 18 8.85 3.02 -10.42
CA GLY A 18 8.10 2.17 -11.34
C GLY A 18 6.60 2.05 -11.07
N TYR A 19 6.06 2.75 -10.06
CA TYR A 19 4.64 2.73 -9.70
C TYR A 19 3.94 4.05 -10.01
N SER A 20 2.70 3.97 -10.52
CA SER A 20 1.91 5.15 -10.89
C SER A 20 0.93 5.53 -9.76
N PHE A 21 1.47 5.99 -8.64
CA PHE A 21 0.65 6.52 -7.55
C PHE A 21 0.28 7.99 -7.83
N PRO A 22 -0.98 8.41 -7.60
CA PRO A 22 -1.37 9.81 -7.67
C PRO A 22 -0.48 10.73 -6.83
N SER A 23 -0.18 11.93 -7.34
CA SER A 23 0.55 12.93 -6.57
C SER A 23 -0.30 13.45 -5.42
N GLY A 24 0.28 13.54 -4.22
CA GLY A 24 -0.38 14.11 -3.05
C GLY A 24 0.08 13.47 -1.76
N LYS A 25 -0.59 13.85 -0.66
CA LYS A 25 -0.28 13.36 0.68
C LYS A 25 -1.14 12.15 1.01
N TYR A 26 -0.50 11.02 1.23
CA TYR A 26 -1.12 9.77 1.64
C TYR A 26 -1.10 9.67 3.16
N LYS A 27 -2.19 9.22 3.77
CA LYS A 27 -2.24 8.99 5.22
C LYS A 27 -2.19 7.51 5.52
N LEU A 28 -1.29 7.10 6.42
CA LEU A 28 -1.25 5.73 6.90
C LEU A 28 -2.30 5.54 8.00
N LYS A 29 -3.19 4.56 7.84
CA LYS A 29 -4.37 4.35 8.70
C LYS A 29 -4.26 3.11 9.59
N ALA A 30 -3.61 2.06 9.11
CA ALA A 30 -3.40 0.84 9.85
C ALA A 30 -2.18 0.08 9.31
N ILE A 31 -1.63 -0.81 10.13
CA ILE A 31 -0.60 -1.78 9.76
C ILE A 31 -1.10 -3.15 10.26
N ASN A 32 -0.96 -4.18 9.42
CA ASN A 32 -1.31 -5.56 9.74
C ASN A 32 -0.08 -6.45 9.50
N ASP A 33 0.14 -7.40 10.40
CA ASP A 33 1.13 -8.45 10.22
C ASP A 33 0.56 -9.57 9.34
N ALA A 34 1.17 -9.79 8.16
CA ALA A 34 0.63 -10.60 7.08
C ALA A 34 -0.57 -9.98 6.35
N PHE A 35 -0.97 -10.64 5.26
CA PHE A 35 -2.12 -10.22 4.46
C PHE A 35 -3.37 -10.14 5.34
N PRO A 36 -4.05 -8.99 5.39
CA PRO A 36 -5.19 -8.79 6.25
C PRO A 36 -6.34 -9.72 5.86
N ASN A 37 -6.81 -10.52 6.82
CA ASN A 37 -7.96 -11.41 6.64
C ASN A 37 -9.30 -10.72 6.97
N LYS A 38 -9.24 -9.47 7.45
CA LYS A 38 -10.43 -8.69 7.83
C LYS A 38 -10.30 -7.27 7.28
N PRO A 39 -11.24 -6.84 6.42
CA PRO A 39 -11.20 -5.49 5.89
C PRO A 39 -11.55 -4.44 6.93
N ILE A 40 -11.06 -3.22 6.72
CA ILE A 40 -11.40 -2.04 7.51
C ILE A 40 -12.67 -1.38 6.97
N ILE A 41 -12.85 -1.34 5.66
CA ILE A 41 -13.99 -0.67 5.01
C ILE A 41 -14.97 -1.68 4.44
N ASN A 42 -14.56 -2.51 3.49
CA ASN A 42 -15.42 -3.51 2.85
C ASN A 42 -14.62 -4.70 2.29
N ASP A 43 -15.30 -5.80 1.98
CA ASP A 43 -14.65 -7.02 1.47
C ASP A 43 -13.94 -6.80 0.11
N ASP A 44 -14.45 -5.88 -0.71
CA ASP A 44 -13.88 -5.56 -2.02
C ASP A 44 -12.45 -5.00 -1.91
N GLU A 45 -12.11 -4.31 -0.81
CA GLU A 45 -10.76 -3.77 -0.60
C GLU A 45 -9.68 -4.86 -0.60
N LEU A 46 -10.00 -6.05 -0.03
CA LEU A 46 -9.06 -7.16 0.06
C LEU A 46 -8.97 -7.90 -1.28
N ILE A 47 -10.08 -8.00 -2.00
CA ILE A 47 -10.11 -8.58 -3.35
C ILE A 47 -9.20 -7.76 -4.26
N VAL A 48 -9.39 -6.43 -4.29
CA VAL A 48 -8.58 -5.50 -5.10
C VAL A 48 -7.11 -5.54 -4.69
N ALA A 49 -6.79 -5.52 -3.39
CA ALA A 49 -5.41 -5.57 -2.93
C ALA A 49 -4.71 -6.88 -3.34
N LYS A 50 -5.42 -8.01 -3.28
CA LYS A 50 -4.89 -9.29 -3.72
C LYS A 50 -4.66 -9.32 -5.23
N GLU A 51 -5.63 -8.85 -6.01
CA GLU A 51 -5.55 -8.79 -7.48
C GLU A 51 -4.36 -7.93 -7.94
N ILE A 52 -4.21 -6.74 -7.35
CA ILE A 52 -3.15 -5.81 -7.74
C ILE A 52 -1.76 -6.30 -7.33
N TRP A 53 -1.61 -6.78 -6.09
CA TRP A 53 -0.28 -6.99 -5.51
C TRP A 53 0.19 -8.45 -5.51
N LEU A 54 -0.71 -9.43 -5.47
CA LEU A 54 -0.33 -10.83 -5.29
C LEU A 54 -0.53 -11.68 -6.53
N GLU A 55 -1.52 -11.40 -7.39
CA GLU A 55 -1.85 -12.29 -8.51
C GLU A 55 -0.71 -12.42 -9.53
N GLY A 56 -0.02 -11.33 -9.84
CA GLY A 56 1.11 -11.33 -10.78
C GLY A 56 2.36 -12.05 -10.28
N VAL A 57 2.43 -12.39 -8.99
CA VAL A 57 3.63 -12.96 -8.34
C VAL A 57 3.38 -14.33 -7.70
N MET A 58 2.19 -14.93 -7.85
CA MET A 58 1.74 -16.15 -7.12
C MET A 58 2.70 -17.34 -7.16
N GLU A 59 3.54 -17.48 -8.19
CA GLU A 59 4.48 -18.59 -8.37
C GLU A 59 5.94 -18.21 -8.06
N THR A 60 6.14 -17.15 -7.28
CA THR A 60 7.48 -16.61 -6.96
C THR A 60 7.68 -16.51 -5.44
N ASP A 61 8.94 -16.42 -5.02
CA ASP A 61 9.30 -16.17 -3.60
C ASP A 61 8.76 -14.82 -3.07
N GLN A 62 8.46 -13.88 -3.99
CA GLN A 62 7.89 -12.59 -3.66
C GLN A 62 6.46 -12.72 -3.10
N PHE A 63 5.67 -13.68 -3.61
CA PHE A 63 4.31 -13.91 -3.11
C PHE A 63 4.31 -14.25 -1.62
N ASP A 64 5.18 -15.18 -1.23
CA ASP A 64 5.28 -15.60 0.16
C ASP A 64 5.80 -14.48 1.06
N THR A 65 6.73 -13.67 0.55
CA THR A 65 7.26 -12.48 1.22
C THR A 65 6.17 -11.46 1.46
N ASP A 66 5.44 -11.06 0.42
CA ASP A 66 4.39 -10.04 0.53
C ASP A 66 3.22 -10.56 1.35
N ARG A 67 2.78 -11.80 1.14
CA ARG A 67 1.65 -12.38 1.87
C ARG A 67 1.91 -12.50 3.36
N LYS A 68 3.14 -12.80 3.79
CA LYS A 68 3.51 -13.01 5.20
C LYS A 68 4.08 -11.75 5.87
N GLY A 69 4.57 -10.80 5.08
CA GLY A 69 5.10 -9.52 5.53
C GLY A 69 4.03 -8.54 5.97
N ASN A 70 4.43 -7.34 6.39
CA ASN A 70 3.46 -6.34 6.83
C ASN A 70 2.64 -5.78 5.65
N TRP A 71 1.40 -5.41 5.94
CA TRP A 71 0.52 -4.69 5.03
C TRP A 71 0.12 -3.37 5.65
N TYR A 72 0.04 -2.35 4.82
CA TYR A 72 -0.19 -0.97 5.23
C TYR A 72 -1.46 -0.45 4.57
N PHE A 73 -2.40 0.05 5.36
CA PHE A 73 -3.66 0.60 4.87
C PHE A 73 -3.53 2.09 4.64
N TRP A 74 -3.61 2.52 3.39
CA TRP A 74 -3.37 3.89 2.98
C TRP A 74 -4.66 4.58 2.55
N GLU A 75 -4.86 5.80 3.02
CA GLU A 75 -5.83 6.76 2.49
C GLU A 75 -5.14 7.60 1.42
N PHE A 76 -5.71 7.60 0.21
CA PHE A 76 -5.15 8.25 -0.97
C PHE A 76 -5.45 9.76 -0.93
N PRO A 77 -4.59 10.61 -1.52
CA PRO A 77 -4.94 12.00 -1.76
C PRO A 77 -6.18 12.05 -2.67
N GLU A 78 -7.16 12.91 -2.33
CA GLU A 78 -8.49 13.04 -2.99
C GLU A 78 -8.51 12.51 -4.42
N ASN A 79 -9.15 11.35 -4.61
CA ASN A 79 -8.97 10.57 -5.83
C ASN A 79 -10.00 10.95 -6.92
N THR A 80 -9.51 11.25 -8.12
CA THR A 80 -10.29 11.41 -9.36
C THR A 80 -10.72 10.07 -9.97
N GLU A 81 -10.18 8.94 -9.51
CA GLU A 81 -10.41 7.59 -10.07
C GLU A 81 -11.20 6.64 -9.15
N GLY A 82 -11.70 7.12 -8.00
CA GLY A 82 -12.67 6.39 -7.17
C GLY A 82 -12.10 5.37 -6.15
N ILE A 83 -10.78 5.24 -6.03
CA ILE A 83 -10.15 4.42 -4.96
C ILE A 83 -9.69 5.33 -3.82
N GLU A 84 -10.44 5.37 -2.73
CA GLU A 84 -10.08 6.22 -1.58
C GLU A 84 -9.06 5.57 -0.65
N TYR A 85 -9.03 4.23 -0.61
CA TYR A 85 -8.18 3.48 0.31
C TYR A 85 -7.69 2.17 -0.30
N MET A 86 -6.51 1.71 0.11
CA MET A 86 -5.99 0.40 -0.32
C MET A 86 -4.96 -0.16 0.67
N TRP A 87 -4.94 -1.48 0.79
CA TRP A 87 -3.85 -2.23 1.43
C TRP A 87 -2.69 -2.43 0.47
N ILE A 88 -1.48 -2.11 0.92
CA ILE A 88 -0.25 -2.19 0.12
C ILE A 88 0.80 -2.99 0.93
N PRO A 89 1.49 -3.98 0.32
CA PRO A 89 2.51 -4.78 1.02
C PRO A 89 3.76 -3.95 1.34
N GLU A 90 4.47 -4.36 2.39
CA GLU A 90 5.68 -3.68 2.90
C GLU A 90 6.74 -3.43 1.82
N SER A 91 6.99 -4.41 0.95
CA SER A 91 7.98 -4.32 -0.13
C SER A 91 7.73 -3.13 -1.05
N VAL A 92 6.47 -2.91 -1.44
CA VAL A 92 6.04 -1.77 -2.24
C VAL A 92 6.09 -0.50 -1.40
N VAL A 93 5.70 -0.58 -0.13
CA VAL A 93 5.69 0.58 0.76
C VAL A 93 7.08 1.19 0.95
N GLU A 94 8.08 0.34 1.21
CA GLU A 94 9.47 0.77 1.36
C GLU A 94 10.07 1.32 0.07
N GLU A 95 9.64 0.81 -1.09
CA GLU A 95 10.09 1.30 -2.39
C GLU A 95 9.41 2.63 -2.77
N VAL A 96 8.13 2.80 -2.46
CA VAL A 96 7.33 3.91 -3.00
C VAL A 96 7.24 5.10 -2.05
N PHE A 97 7.00 4.87 -0.76
CA PHE A 97 6.58 5.94 0.14
C PHE A 97 7.74 6.51 0.94
N MET A 98 7.79 7.84 0.99
CA MET A 98 8.80 8.60 1.70
C MET A 98 8.15 9.54 2.72
N PRO A 99 8.79 9.77 3.88
CA PRO A 99 8.24 10.62 4.92
C PRO A 99 8.31 12.07 4.44
N ILE A 100 7.33 12.87 4.86
CA ILE A 100 7.42 14.32 4.68
C ILE A 100 8.42 14.83 5.71
N ASN A 101 9.63 15.16 5.27
CA ASN A 101 10.60 15.87 6.10
C ASN A 101 10.08 17.31 6.28
N ASN A 102 9.74 17.67 7.51
CA ASN A 102 9.44 19.06 7.90
C ASN A 102 10.73 19.85 8.12
#